data_AF-A0A0Q4Q8Z1-F1
#
_entry.id   AF-A0A0Q4Q8Z1-F1
#
_cell.length_a   1.000
_cell.length_b   1.000
_cell.length_c   1.000
_cell.angle_alpha   90.00
_cell.angle_beta   90.00
_cell.angle_gamma   90.00
#
_symmetry.space_group_name_H-M   'P 1'
#
loop_
_entity.id
_entity.type
_entity.pdbx_description
1 polymer ?
#
loop_
_entity_poly.entity_id
_entity_poly.type
_entity_poly.pdbx_seq_one_letter_code
_entity_poly.pdbx_strand_id
1 'polypeptide(L)'
;MLLIDYDLRIIVANRVAHVQLDCTDGELSGRKVFEALPVFQDSLIETYVKRSIASKEPYSAEIPSLFRKDTWVRAEIYPFSKYVTVLFHDITDDMKVHRLADARKSLREAIAVHDGISYVCVNTRGHIEQAEPAFCDILRLSEDRLLHVALADLIPVSQRVAFREALDRVLSGEGTRTIDSAVLSNDGRELPVRLTLAELRGIYGNEGAIALLTKR
;
A
#
# COMPACT_ATOMS: atom_id res chain seq x y z
N MET A 1 19.86 19.79 -2.14
CA MET A 1 21.24 19.64 -1.66
C MET A 1 21.60 20.80 -0.76
N LEU A 2 22.00 20.48 0.46
CA LEU A 2 22.72 21.39 1.37
C LEU A 2 24.17 20.93 1.47
N LEU A 3 25.11 21.86 1.45
CA LEU A 3 26.52 21.62 1.75
C LEU A 3 26.86 22.37 3.03
N ILE A 4 27.37 21.67 4.03
CA ILE A 4 27.62 22.17 5.37
C ILE A 4 29.10 21.93 5.71
N ASP A 5 29.77 22.85 6.39
CA ASP A 5 31.12 22.60 6.93
C ASP A 5 31.07 21.88 8.29
N TYR A 6 32.22 21.47 8.84
CA TYR A 6 32.26 20.79 10.13
C TYR A 6 31.94 21.70 11.34
N ASP A 7 31.93 23.02 11.13
CA ASP A 7 31.42 24.01 12.10
C ASP A 7 29.90 24.21 11.99
N LEU A 8 29.24 23.34 11.22
CA LEU A 8 27.80 23.28 10.98
C LEU A 8 27.25 24.48 10.21
N ARG A 9 28.08 25.22 9.47
CA ARG A 9 27.64 26.35 8.63
C ARG A 9 27.25 25.88 7.24
N ILE A 10 26.11 26.36 6.76
CA ILE A 10 25.65 26.09 5.39
C ILE A 10 26.52 26.91 4.42
N ILE A 11 27.27 26.23 3.57
CA ILE A 11 28.10 26.85 2.52
C ILE A 11 27.26 27.08 1.27
N VAL A 12 26.49 26.05 0.88
CA VAL A 12 25.65 26.07 -0.32
C VAL A 12 24.32 25.43 -0.01
N ALA A 13 23.24 26.06 -0.46
CA ALA A 13 21.92 25.45 -0.58
C ALA A 13 21.49 25.63 -2.03
N ASN A 14 21.15 24.53 -2.72
CA ASN A 14 20.63 24.65 -4.08
C ASN A 14 19.14 25.04 -4.05
N ARG A 15 18.62 25.55 -5.17
CA ARG A 15 17.22 25.97 -5.29
C ARG A 15 16.22 24.90 -4.86
N VAL A 16 16.50 23.63 -5.15
CA VAL A 16 15.64 22.51 -4.75
C VAL A 16 15.58 22.37 -3.23
N ALA A 17 16.70 22.57 -2.52
CA ALA A 17 16.73 22.57 -1.06
C ALA A 17 15.87 23.70 -0.50
N HIS A 18 15.96 24.92 -1.05
CA HIS A 18 15.12 26.04 -0.61
C HIS A 18 13.62 25.70 -0.69
N VAL A 19 13.19 25.09 -1.80
CA VAL A 19 11.79 24.68 -1.99
C VAL A 19 11.38 23.53 -1.05
N GLN A 20 12.26 22.55 -0.80
CA GLN A 20 11.98 21.42 0.09
C GLN A 20 11.95 21.80 1.57
N LEU A 21 12.77 22.77 1.96
CA LEU A 21 12.92 23.25 3.33
C LEU A 21 11.99 24.43 3.66
N ASP A 22 11.13 24.81 2.71
CA ASP A 22 10.19 25.93 2.83
C ASP A 22 10.88 27.25 3.26
N CYS A 23 12.05 27.53 2.67
CA CYS A 23 12.88 28.70 2.96
C CYS A 23 13.06 29.57 1.71
N THR A 24 13.24 30.89 1.87
CA THR A 24 13.48 31.76 0.71
C THR A 24 14.94 31.68 0.25
N ASP A 25 15.17 32.05 -1.02
CA ASP A 25 16.49 31.94 -1.66
C ASP A 25 17.50 32.90 -1.01
N GLY A 26 18.70 32.42 -0.69
CA GLY A 26 19.76 33.20 -0.03
C GLY A 26 19.69 33.30 1.51
N GLU A 27 18.61 32.85 2.17
CA GLU A 27 18.49 32.94 3.64
C GLU A 27 19.35 31.95 4.42
N LEU A 28 19.86 30.90 3.77
CA LEU A 28 20.51 29.77 4.42
C LEU A 28 22.04 29.89 4.45
N SER A 29 22.66 30.47 3.42
CA SER A 29 24.11 30.52 3.29
C SER A 29 24.78 31.33 4.41
N GLY A 30 25.87 30.78 4.96
CA GLY A 30 26.68 31.38 6.03
C GLY A 30 26.16 31.18 7.45
N ARG A 31 24.90 30.77 7.63
CA ARG A 31 24.28 30.49 8.93
C ARG A 31 24.56 29.06 9.39
N LYS A 32 24.51 28.83 10.70
CA LYS A 32 24.56 27.46 11.23
C LYS A 32 23.26 26.73 10.90
N VAL A 33 23.36 25.49 10.42
CA VAL A 33 22.23 24.73 9.88
C VAL A 33 21.09 24.59 10.88
N PHE A 34 21.37 24.32 12.16
CA PHE A 34 20.35 24.17 13.20
C PHE A 34 19.82 25.49 13.76
N GLU A 35 20.50 26.61 13.50
CA GLU A 35 19.99 27.95 13.80
C GLU A 35 19.13 28.50 12.65
N ALA A 36 19.49 28.16 11.41
CA ALA A 36 18.74 28.51 10.21
C ALA A 36 17.48 27.65 10.04
N LEU A 37 17.55 26.38 10.44
CA LEU A 37 16.46 25.41 10.36
C LEU A 37 16.21 24.79 11.75
N PRO A 38 15.53 25.52 12.66
CA PRO A 38 15.28 25.03 14.02
C PRO A 38 14.53 23.70 14.07
N VAL A 39 13.72 23.38 13.04
CA VAL A 39 12.99 22.09 12.96
C VAL A 39 13.90 20.88 12.88
N PHE A 40 15.18 21.07 12.54
CA PHE A 40 16.18 19.99 12.55
C PHE A 40 16.73 19.72 13.95
N GLN A 41 16.55 20.62 14.91
CA GLN A 41 16.95 20.37 16.30
C GLN A 41 16.18 19.17 16.86
N ASP A 42 16.88 18.29 17.55
CA ASP A 42 16.38 17.04 18.12
C ASP A 42 15.76 16.06 17.08
N SER A 43 16.06 16.27 15.79
CA SER A 43 15.62 15.38 14.71
C SER A 43 16.66 14.30 14.40
N LEU A 44 16.21 13.27 13.66
CA LEU A 44 17.12 12.26 13.10
C LEU A 44 18.18 12.87 12.16
N ILE A 45 17.84 13.98 11.46
CA ILE A 45 18.78 14.69 10.58
C ILE A 45 19.95 15.25 11.38
N GLU A 46 19.70 15.88 12.53
CA GLU A 46 20.78 16.38 13.39
C GLU A 46 21.68 15.24 13.87
N THR A 47 21.08 14.14 14.31
CA THR A 47 21.83 12.97 14.77
C THR A 47 22.73 12.41 13.67
N TYR A 48 22.22 12.25 12.46
CA TYR A 48 23.00 11.69 11.35
C TYR A 48 24.05 12.67 10.80
N VAL A 49 23.79 13.97 10.77
CA VAL A 49 24.80 14.96 10.39
C VAL A 49 25.97 14.92 11.38
N LYS A 50 25.69 14.96 12.69
CA LYS A 50 26.74 14.89 13.73
C LYS A 50 27.52 13.58 13.67
N ARG A 51 26.82 12.45 13.48
CA ARG A 51 27.46 11.13 13.33
C ARG A 51 28.33 11.07 12.08
N SER A 52 27.86 11.56 10.94
CA SER A 52 28.62 11.60 9.68
C SER A 52 29.91 12.42 9.81
N ILE A 53 29.89 13.54 10.53
CA ILE A 53 31.10 14.33 10.83
C ILE A 53 32.08 13.52 11.69
N ALA A 54 31.57 12.86 12.74
CA ALA A 54 32.39 12.12 13.70
C ALA A 54 33.00 10.84 13.10
N SER A 55 32.20 10.03 12.40
CA SER A 55 32.63 8.74 11.83
C SER A 55 33.27 8.88 10.45
N LYS A 56 32.99 9.98 9.74
CA LYS A 56 33.30 10.15 8.30
C LYS A 56 32.66 9.08 7.42
N GLU A 57 31.53 8.53 7.85
CA GLU A 57 30.74 7.58 7.09
C GLU A 57 29.46 8.22 6.53
N PRO A 58 28.98 7.75 5.36
CA PRO A 58 27.70 8.17 4.84
C PRO A 58 26.54 7.54 5.61
N TYR A 59 25.44 8.27 5.74
CA TYR A 59 24.19 7.79 6.33
C TYR A 59 23.02 8.06 5.39
N SER A 60 22.04 7.16 5.38
CA SER A 60 20.80 7.34 4.65
C SER A 60 19.63 6.92 5.53
N ALA A 61 18.55 7.69 5.48
CA ALA A 61 17.32 7.37 6.19
C ALA A 61 16.10 7.89 5.42
N GLU A 62 15.03 7.11 5.47
CA GLU A 62 13.72 7.48 4.96
C GLU A 62 12.88 7.97 6.14
N ILE A 63 12.50 9.24 6.12
CA ILE A 63 11.82 9.90 7.24
C ILE A 63 10.62 10.72 6.74
N PRO A 64 9.60 10.95 7.59
CA PRO A 64 8.58 11.95 7.30
C PRO A 64 9.23 13.33 7.10
N SER A 65 8.74 14.10 6.14
CA SER A 65 9.18 15.47 5.94
C SER A 65 8.84 16.31 7.17
N LEU A 66 9.83 17.07 7.65
CA LEU A 66 9.66 18.00 8.77
C LEU A 66 8.99 19.31 8.35
N PHE A 67 8.87 19.57 7.05
CA PHE A 67 8.34 20.83 6.50
C PHE A 67 7.00 20.65 5.78
N ARG A 68 6.73 19.45 5.25
CA ARG A 68 5.53 19.18 4.46
C ARG A 68 4.73 18.03 5.06
N LYS A 69 3.43 18.23 5.23
CA LYS A 69 2.52 17.15 5.65
C LYS A 69 2.45 16.06 4.59
N ASP A 70 2.24 14.82 5.03
CA ASP A 70 2.03 13.63 4.19
C ASP A 70 3.11 13.38 3.12
N THR A 71 4.31 13.94 3.34
CA THR A 71 5.46 13.83 2.45
C THR A 71 6.53 12.97 3.12
N TRP A 72 7.14 12.07 2.36
CA TRP A 72 8.28 11.27 2.81
C TRP A 72 9.53 11.68 2.06
N VAL A 73 10.65 11.72 2.78
CA VAL A 73 11.92 12.16 2.23
C VAL A 73 12.99 11.15 2.57
N ARG A 74 13.77 10.73 1.56
CA ARG A 74 15.04 10.06 1.78
C ARG A 74 16.12 11.11 1.96
N ALA A 75 16.68 11.17 3.15
CA ALA A 75 17.81 12.03 3.48
C ALA A 75 19.10 11.23 3.37
N GLU A 76 19.99 11.64 2.47
CA GLU A 76 21.31 11.02 2.29
C GLU A 76 22.39 12.04 2.69
N ILE A 77 23.26 11.62 3.59
CA ILE A 77 24.26 12.46 4.23
C ILE A 77 25.63 11.88 3.89
N TYR A 78 26.42 12.64 3.14
CA TYR A 78 27.73 12.22 2.66
C TYR A 78 28.82 13.16 3.20
N PRO A 79 29.78 12.66 4.00
CA PRO A 79 30.95 13.44 4.37
C PRO A 79 31.91 13.51 3.17
N PHE A 80 32.44 14.69 2.90
CA PHE A 80 33.43 14.92 1.85
C PHE A 80 34.46 15.96 2.27
N SER A 81 35.72 15.54 2.42
CA SER A 81 36.82 16.38 2.87
C SER A 81 36.52 17.06 4.23
N LYS A 82 36.26 18.38 4.23
CA LYS A 82 35.89 19.21 5.38
C LYS A 82 34.42 19.64 5.37
N TYR A 83 33.60 18.97 4.56
CA TYR A 83 32.20 19.28 4.35
C TYR A 83 31.31 18.05 4.52
N VAL A 84 30.02 18.28 4.72
CA VAL A 84 28.96 17.28 4.69
C VAL A 84 27.90 17.74 3.70
N THR A 85 27.57 16.88 2.76
CA THR A 85 26.49 17.09 1.81
C THR A 85 25.24 16.38 2.31
N VAL A 86 24.11 17.08 2.35
CA VAL A 86 22.79 16.51 2.64
C VAL A 86 21.91 16.61 1.40
N LEU A 87 21.48 15.46 0.90
CA LEU A 87 20.55 15.32 -0.20
C LEU A 87 19.18 14.91 0.34
N PHE A 88 18.13 15.50 -0.21
CA PHE A 88 16.74 15.19 0.14
C PHE A 88 16.03 14.77 -1.14
N HIS A 89 15.61 13.52 -1.20
CA HIS A 89 14.80 12.99 -2.29
C HIS A 89 13.37 12.83 -1.79
N ASP A 90 12.42 13.42 -2.49
CA ASP A 90 11.01 13.17 -2.22
C ASP A 90 10.69 11.74 -2.70
N ILE A 91 10.27 10.88 -1.77
CA ILE A 91 9.93 9.46 -2.02
C ILE A 91 8.45 9.21 -1.73
N THR A 92 7.63 10.27 -1.68
CA THR A 92 6.24 10.18 -1.23
C THR A 92 5.42 9.20 -2.07
N ASP A 93 5.59 9.24 -3.38
CA ASP A 93 4.84 8.36 -4.28
C ASP A 93 5.29 6.90 -4.15
N ASP A 94 6.60 6.66 -4.06
CA ASP A 94 7.17 5.33 -3.83
C ASP A 94 6.66 4.74 -2.51
N MET A 95 6.68 5.55 -1.43
CA MET A 95 6.19 5.16 -0.11
C MET A 95 4.68 4.89 -0.09
N LYS A 96 3.87 5.65 -0.83
CA LYS A 96 2.43 5.42 -0.95
C LYS A 96 2.13 4.09 -1.65
N VAL A 97 2.85 3.79 -2.73
CA VAL A 97 2.72 2.50 -3.45
C VAL A 97 3.13 1.34 -2.55
N HIS A 98 4.27 1.44 -1.87
CA HIS A 98 4.77 0.38 -1.00
C HIS A 98 3.84 0.14 0.20
N ARG A 99 3.41 1.20 0.90
CA ARG A 99 2.45 1.07 2.01
C ARG A 99 1.11 0.48 1.60
N LEU A 100 0.59 0.83 0.41
CA LEU A 100 -0.65 0.23 -0.08
C LEU A 100 -0.47 -1.27 -0.35
N ALA A 101 0.67 -1.68 -0.90
CA ALA A 101 0.99 -3.08 -1.10
C ALA A 101 1.13 -3.83 0.24
N ASP A 102 1.80 -3.23 1.22
CA ASP A 102 1.93 -3.79 2.58
C ASP A 102 0.58 -3.90 3.28
N ALA A 103 -0.25 -2.86 3.23
CA ALA A 103 -1.60 -2.90 3.81
C ALA A 103 -2.48 -3.97 3.15
N ARG A 104 -2.42 -4.11 1.81
CA ARG A 104 -3.11 -5.20 1.09
C ARG A 104 -2.60 -6.57 1.52
N LYS A 105 -1.28 -6.73 1.70
CA LYS A 105 -0.67 -7.97 2.17
C LYS A 105 -1.11 -8.29 3.60
N SER A 106 -1.01 -7.34 4.53
CA SER A 106 -1.43 -7.53 5.92
C SER A 106 -2.94 -7.80 6.05
N LEU A 107 -3.78 -7.14 5.23
CA LEU A 107 -5.21 -7.44 5.20
C LEU A 107 -5.46 -8.88 4.73
N ARG A 108 -4.77 -9.33 3.68
CA ARG A 108 -4.87 -10.72 3.20
C ARG A 108 -4.41 -11.72 4.27
N GLU A 109 -3.30 -11.46 4.94
CA GLU A 109 -2.78 -12.29 6.04
C GLU A 109 -3.77 -12.34 7.22
N ALA A 110 -4.39 -11.21 7.58
CA ALA A 110 -5.40 -11.16 8.64
C ALA A 110 -6.67 -11.97 8.29
N ILE A 111 -7.13 -11.89 7.03
CA ILE A 111 -8.28 -12.68 6.56
C ILE A 111 -7.95 -14.17 6.58
N ALA A 112 -6.77 -14.57 6.13
CA ALA A 112 -6.35 -15.98 6.07
C ALA A 112 -6.30 -16.66 7.46
N VAL A 113 -6.06 -15.90 8.52
CA VAL A 113 -6.04 -16.42 9.90
C VAL A 113 -7.42 -16.37 10.56
N HIS A 114 -8.38 -15.64 10.01
CA HIS A 114 -9.70 -15.50 10.59
C HIS A 114 -10.64 -16.63 10.17
N ASP A 115 -11.02 -17.49 11.13
CA ASP A 115 -11.99 -18.55 10.89
C ASP A 115 -13.35 -17.96 10.46
N GLY A 116 -13.85 -18.41 9.30
CA GLY A 116 -15.20 -18.09 8.82
C GLY A 116 -15.31 -16.95 7.81
N ILE A 117 -14.20 -16.32 7.41
CA ILE A 117 -14.14 -15.40 6.27
C ILE A 117 -13.28 -16.04 5.19
N SER A 118 -13.77 -16.10 3.96
CA SER A 118 -12.96 -16.45 2.79
C SER A 118 -13.34 -15.58 1.61
N TYR A 119 -12.52 -15.53 0.57
CA TYR A 119 -12.87 -14.78 -0.63
C TYR A 119 -12.39 -15.48 -1.90
N VAL A 120 -13.02 -15.11 -3.01
CA VAL A 120 -12.64 -15.54 -4.35
C VAL A 120 -12.72 -14.33 -5.29
N CYS A 121 -11.78 -14.21 -6.21
CA CYS A 121 -11.80 -13.19 -7.24
C CYS A 121 -12.28 -13.81 -8.54
N VAL A 122 -13.18 -13.11 -9.22
CA VAL A 122 -13.69 -13.48 -10.54
C VAL A 122 -13.37 -12.39 -11.53
N ASN A 123 -13.19 -12.76 -12.80
CA ASN A 123 -13.05 -11.79 -13.88
C ASN A 123 -14.38 -11.16 -14.29
N THR A 124 -14.33 -10.30 -15.30
CA THR A 124 -15.50 -9.62 -15.90
C THR A 124 -16.55 -10.58 -16.48
N ARG A 125 -16.22 -11.87 -16.67
CA ARG A 125 -17.17 -12.92 -17.08
C ARG A 125 -17.68 -13.77 -15.91
N GLY A 126 -17.29 -13.45 -14.69
CA GLY A 126 -17.67 -14.21 -13.49
C GLY A 126 -16.93 -15.54 -13.31
N HIS A 127 -15.81 -15.76 -14.02
CA HIS A 127 -14.98 -16.95 -13.85
C HIS A 127 -13.89 -16.70 -12.81
N ILE A 128 -13.62 -17.68 -11.97
CA ILE A 128 -12.65 -17.60 -10.88
C ILE A 128 -11.24 -17.44 -11.46
N GLU A 129 -10.52 -16.42 -11.00
CA GLU A 129 -9.11 -16.18 -11.32
C GLU A 129 -8.19 -16.38 -10.12
N GLN A 130 -8.74 -16.29 -8.91
CA GLN A 130 -8.00 -16.52 -7.68
C GLN A 130 -8.95 -17.03 -6.61
N ALA A 131 -8.56 -18.09 -5.88
CA ALA A 131 -9.33 -18.60 -4.76
C ALA A 131 -8.47 -18.60 -3.49
N GLU A 132 -8.97 -18.01 -2.41
CA GLU A 132 -8.28 -18.05 -1.12
C GLU A 132 -8.30 -19.49 -0.54
N PRO A 133 -7.23 -19.93 0.16
CA PRO A 133 -7.16 -21.28 0.73
C PRO A 133 -8.37 -21.73 1.56
N ALA A 134 -8.93 -20.90 2.43
CA ALA A 134 -10.13 -21.24 3.21
C ALA A 134 -11.37 -21.40 2.32
N PHE A 135 -11.45 -20.74 1.16
CA PHE A 135 -12.50 -21.00 0.16
C PHE A 135 -12.36 -22.40 -0.47
N CYS A 136 -11.13 -22.80 -0.79
CA CYS A 136 -10.80 -24.14 -1.29
C CYS A 136 -11.19 -25.22 -0.26
N ASP A 137 -10.87 -24.98 1.01
CA ASP A 137 -11.20 -25.89 2.12
C ASP A 137 -12.72 -26.04 2.33
N ILE A 138 -13.46 -24.94 2.22
CA ILE A 138 -14.93 -24.93 2.30
C ILE A 138 -15.54 -25.81 1.20
N LEU A 139 -15.06 -25.68 -0.04
CA LEU A 139 -15.58 -26.42 -1.19
C LEU A 139 -15.01 -27.84 -1.34
N ARG A 140 -13.93 -28.15 -0.61
CA ARG A 140 -13.16 -29.40 -0.74
C ARG A 140 -12.65 -29.60 -2.18
N LEU A 141 -12.20 -28.51 -2.79
CA LEU A 141 -11.63 -28.46 -4.12
C LEU A 141 -10.29 -27.73 -4.06
N SER A 142 -9.30 -28.19 -4.82
CA SER A 142 -8.05 -27.46 -4.99
C SER A 142 -8.26 -26.19 -5.81
N GLU A 143 -7.40 -25.19 -5.62
CA GLU A 143 -7.42 -23.95 -6.41
C GLU A 143 -7.40 -24.25 -7.92
N ASP A 144 -6.53 -25.15 -8.39
CA ASP A 144 -6.44 -25.54 -9.81
C ASP A 144 -7.75 -26.09 -10.41
N ARG A 145 -8.63 -26.67 -9.58
CA ARG A 145 -9.95 -27.16 -10.01
C ARG A 145 -11.00 -26.05 -10.03
N LEU A 146 -10.77 -24.97 -9.29
CA LEU A 146 -11.63 -23.81 -9.20
C LEU A 146 -11.27 -22.75 -10.24
N LEU A 147 -10.00 -22.64 -10.63
CA LEU A 147 -9.57 -21.71 -11.68
C LEU A 147 -10.38 -21.91 -12.96
N HIS A 148 -10.83 -20.79 -13.52
CA HIS A 148 -11.68 -20.70 -14.70
C HIS A 148 -13.08 -21.33 -14.58
N VAL A 149 -13.50 -21.80 -13.39
CA VAL A 149 -14.89 -22.20 -13.15
C VAL A 149 -15.75 -20.94 -12.99
N ALA A 150 -16.95 -20.93 -13.56
CA ALA A 150 -17.90 -19.86 -13.31
C ALA A 150 -18.38 -19.93 -11.85
N LEU A 151 -18.21 -18.86 -11.07
CA LEU A 151 -18.59 -18.86 -9.66
C LEU A 151 -20.08 -19.19 -9.46
N ALA A 152 -20.93 -18.80 -10.42
CA ALA A 152 -22.35 -19.14 -10.44
C ALA A 152 -22.63 -20.66 -10.50
N ASP A 153 -21.71 -21.49 -11.00
CA ASP A 153 -21.91 -22.94 -11.05
C ASP A 153 -21.79 -23.59 -9.67
N LEU A 154 -21.07 -22.94 -8.76
CA LEU A 154 -20.93 -23.31 -7.36
C LEU A 154 -22.12 -22.86 -6.50
N ILE A 155 -23.11 -22.17 -7.08
CA ILE A 155 -24.33 -21.74 -6.41
C ILE A 155 -25.47 -22.74 -6.70
N PRO A 156 -26.35 -23.07 -5.73
CA PRO A 156 -27.52 -23.92 -5.96
C PRO A 156 -28.38 -23.40 -7.11
N VAL A 157 -28.91 -24.33 -7.92
CA VAL A 157 -29.68 -24.01 -9.14
C VAL A 157 -30.82 -23.03 -8.89
N SER A 158 -31.51 -23.16 -7.75
CA SER A 158 -32.61 -22.29 -7.33
C SER A 158 -32.20 -20.82 -7.13
N GLN A 159 -30.92 -20.54 -6.89
CA GLN A 159 -30.39 -19.22 -6.55
C GLN A 159 -29.45 -18.66 -7.64
N ARG A 160 -29.09 -19.45 -8.66
CA ARG A 160 -28.14 -19.05 -9.72
C ARG A 160 -28.55 -17.80 -10.47
N VAL A 161 -29.84 -17.64 -10.77
CA VAL A 161 -30.34 -16.46 -11.50
C VAL A 161 -30.15 -15.20 -10.67
N ALA A 162 -30.60 -15.21 -9.41
CA ALA A 162 -30.44 -14.09 -8.49
C ALA A 162 -28.95 -13.74 -8.24
N PHE A 163 -28.09 -14.77 -8.13
CA PHE A 163 -26.65 -14.57 -8.01
C PHE A 163 -26.05 -13.89 -9.25
N ARG A 164 -26.40 -14.36 -10.46
CA ARG A 164 -25.91 -13.77 -11.72
C ARG A 164 -26.35 -12.31 -11.85
N GLU A 165 -27.61 -12.01 -11.58
CA GLU A 165 -28.10 -10.64 -11.59
C GLU A 165 -27.37 -9.75 -10.58
N ALA A 166 -27.07 -10.25 -9.38
CA ALA A 166 -26.31 -9.50 -8.38
C ALA A 166 -24.87 -9.25 -8.84
N LEU A 167 -24.22 -10.26 -9.43
CA LEU A 167 -22.87 -10.13 -9.98
C LEU A 167 -22.83 -9.15 -11.17
N ASP A 168 -23.78 -9.24 -12.10
CA ASP A 168 -23.86 -8.37 -13.27
C ASP A 168 -24.02 -6.90 -12.86
N ARG A 169 -24.84 -6.61 -11.84
CA ARG A 169 -24.98 -5.25 -11.28
C ARG A 169 -23.68 -4.73 -10.69
N VAL A 170 -22.96 -5.57 -9.94
CA VAL A 170 -21.65 -5.19 -9.36
C VAL A 170 -20.63 -4.93 -10.47
N LEU A 171 -20.57 -5.80 -11.48
CA LEU A 171 -19.69 -5.64 -12.63
C LEU A 171 -20.05 -4.43 -13.52
N SER A 172 -21.31 -4.01 -13.49
CA SER A 172 -21.78 -2.78 -14.16
C SER A 172 -21.52 -1.51 -13.34
N GLY A 173 -20.91 -1.63 -12.15
CA GLY A 173 -20.56 -0.49 -11.30
C GLY A 173 -21.70 0.03 -10.43
N GLU A 174 -22.78 -0.74 -10.22
CA GLU A 174 -23.91 -0.34 -9.36
C GLU A 174 -23.63 -0.48 -7.84
N GLY A 175 -22.36 -0.62 -7.47
CA GLY A 175 -21.88 -0.72 -6.10
C GLY A 175 -21.95 -2.14 -5.51
N THR A 176 -21.46 -2.27 -4.27
CA THR A 176 -21.40 -3.53 -3.53
C THR A 176 -22.79 -4.12 -3.28
N ARG A 177 -22.90 -5.44 -3.36
CA ARG A 177 -24.14 -6.19 -3.07
C ARG A 177 -23.86 -7.31 -2.07
N THR A 178 -24.79 -7.53 -1.16
CA THR A 178 -24.75 -8.67 -0.24
C THR A 178 -26.00 -9.51 -0.44
N ILE A 179 -25.82 -10.82 -0.56
CA ILE A 179 -26.89 -11.80 -0.73
C ILE A 179 -26.66 -12.97 0.22
N ASP A 180 -27.74 -13.45 0.83
CA ASP A 180 -27.72 -14.73 1.54
C ASP A 180 -27.88 -15.84 0.50
N SER A 181 -26.97 -16.83 0.50
CA SER A 181 -26.96 -17.93 -0.46
C SER A 181 -26.49 -19.23 0.19
N ALA A 182 -26.29 -20.26 -0.62
CA ALA A 182 -25.40 -21.37 -0.29
C ALA A 182 -24.34 -21.55 -1.38
N VAL A 183 -23.27 -22.27 -1.05
CA VAL A 183 -22.30 -22.80 -2.02
C VAL A 183 -22.32 -24.32 -2.01
N LEU A 184 -22.11 -24.91 -3.18
CA LEU A 184 -22.08 -26.36 -3.41
C LEU A 184 -20.65 -26.87 -3.20
N SER A 185 -20.46 -27.68 -2.17
CA SER A 185 -19.22 -28.43 -1.95
C SER A 185 -19.10 -29.62 -2.91
N ASN A 186 -17.88 -30.10 -3.15
CA ASN A 186 -17.60 -31.26 -4.00
C ASN A 186 -18.32 -32.55 -3.55
N ASP A 187 -18.67 -32.64 -2.26
CA ASP A 187 -19.46 -33.76 -1.71
C ASP A 187 -20.98 -33.60 -1.87
N GLY A 188 -21.42 -32.59 -2.63
CA GLY A 188 -22.83 -32.32 -2.94
C GLY A 188 -23.60 -31.62 -1.82
N ARG A 189 -22.93 -31.18 -0.76
CA ARG A 189 -23.57 -30.43 0.33
C ARG A 189 -23.77 -28.97 -0.04
N GLU A 190 -24.92 -28.43 0.32
CA GLU A 190 -25.19 -26.99 0.32
C GLU A 190 -24.72 -26.38 1.64
N LEU A 191 -23.73 -25.48 1.55
CA LEU A 191 -23.18 -24.77 2.70
C LEU A 191 -23.79 -23.36 2.74
N PRO A 192 -24.63 -23.02 3.73
CA PRO A 192 -25.25 -21.71 3.83
C PRO A 192 -24.19 -20.65 4.13
N VAL A 193 -24.17 -19.60 3.30
CA VAL A 193 -23.19 -18.53 3.36
C VAL A 193 -23.84 -17.18 3.08
N ARG A 194 -23.22 -16.12 3.55
CA ARG A 194 -23.50 -14.76 3.09
C ARG A 194 -22.38 -14.33 2.14
N LEU A 195 -22.78 -13.99 0.92
CA LEU A 195 -21.90 -13.54 -0.15
C LEU A 195 -21.96 -12.02 -0.24
N THR A 196 -20.81 -11.36 -0.14
CA THR A 196 -20.68 -9.93 -0.43
C THR A 196 -19.81 -9.76 -1.67
N LEU A 197 -20.40 -9.17 -2.70
CA LEU A 197 -19.81 -8.93 -4.01
C LEU A 197 -19.40 -7.46 -4.12
N ALA A 198 -18.14 -7.21 -4.41
CA ALA A 198 -17.62 -5.86 -4.68
C ALA A 198 -16.83 -5.84 -5.98
N GLU A 199 -16.90 -4.73 -6.70
CA GLU A 199 -16.19 -4.55 -7.96
C GLU A 199 -14.67 -4.48 -7.72
N LEU A 200 -13.91 -5.17 -8.57
CA LEU A 200 -12.46 -5.05 -8.62
C LEU A 200 -12.08 -4.14 -9.78
N ARG A 201 -11.67 -2.90 -9.47
CA ARG A 201 -11.21 -1.94 -10.47
C ARG A 201 -9.69 -1.91 -10.54
N GLY A 202 -9.17 -1.97 -11.75
CA GLY A 202 -7.77 -1.66 -12.01
C GLY A 202 -7.60 -0.42 -12.89
N ILE A 203 -6.42 -0.32 -13.49
CA ILE A 203 -5.96 0.91 -14.16
C ILE A 203 -6.77 1.20 -15.44
N TYR A 204 -7.28 0.17 -16.10
CA TYR A 204 -7.96 0.27 -17.39
C TYR A 204 -9.48 0.10 -17.32
N GLY A 205 -10.05 0.01 -16.11
CA GLY A 205 -11.48 -0.17 -15.89
C GLY A 205 -11.80 -1.33 -14.95
N ASN A 206 -12.98 -1.91 -15.12
CA ASN A 206 -13.40 -3.07 -14.35
C ASN A 206 -12.56 -4.30 -14.74
N GLU A 207 -11.87 -4.89 -13.77
CA GLU A 207 -11.09 -6.11 -13.92
C GLU A 207 -11.85 -7.35 -13.43
N GLY A 208 -12.95 -7.16 -12.69
CA GLY A 208 -13.81 -8.23 -12.24
C GLY A 208 -14.53 -7.90 -10.93
N ALA A 209 -14.69 -8.91 -10.08
CA ALA A 209 -15.29 -8.75 -8.77
C ALA A 209 -14.61 -9.63 -7.72
N ILE A 210 -14.59 -9.15 -6.48
CA ILE A 210 -14.28 -9.98 -5.31
C ILE A 210 -15.60 -10.44 -4.69
N ALA A 211 -15.69 -11.74 -4.42
CA ALA A 211 -16.79 -12.34 -3.69
C ALA A 211 -16.28 -12.82 -2.33
N LEU A 212 -16.70 -12.13 -1.28
CA LEU A 212 -16.39 -12.47 0.10
C LEU A 212 -17.48 -13.38 0.66
N LEU A 213 -17.07 -14.53 1.17
CA LEU A 213 -17.91 -15.51 1.84
C LEU A 213 -17.78 -15.36 3.36
N THR A 214 -18.92 -15.36 4.03
CA THR A 214 -18.99 -15.56 5.48
C THR A 214 -19.92 -16.73 5.79
N LYS A 215 -19.50 -17.61 6.71
CA LYS A 215 -20.37 -18.67 7.21
C LYS A 215 -21.53 -18.04 7.98
N ARG A 216 -22.73 -18.55 7.76
CA ARG A 216 -23.94 -18.11 8.46
C ARG A 216 -24.13 -18.90 9.75
#